data_AF-A0A9P9JK98-F1
#
_entry.id   AF-A0A9P9JK98-F1
#
_cell.length_a   1.000
_cell.length_b   1.000
_cell.length_c   1.000
_cell.angle_alpha   90.00
_cell.angle_beta   90.00
_cell.angle_gamma   90.00
#
_symmetry.space_group_name_H-M   'P 1'
#
loop_
_entity.id
_entity.type
_entity.pdbx_description
1 polymer ?
#
loop_
_entity_poly.entity_id
_entity_poly.type
_entity_poly.pdbx_seq_one_letter_code
_entity_poly.pdbx_strand_id
1 'polypeptide(L)'
;MVLAAWPSPSKTPSQFLNLLTLGLWSKVGRLTHYAFDAVLISAFLAGMKRSTGLTFKRDKVAGENKDLGGWIDKYLGVGEWVMDQSVAIAGSSSYFERTR
;
A
#
# COMPACT_ATOMS: atom_id res chain seq x y z
N MET A 1 -41.58 42.40 -15.53
CA MET A 1 -40.13 42.26 -15.79
C MET A 1 -39.37 42.86 -14.61
N VAL A 2 -39.18 42.12 -13.52
CA VAL A 2 -38.13 42.40 -12.52
C VAL A 2 -37.71 41.05 -11.95
N LEU A 3 -36.44 40.72 -12.15
CA LEU A 3 -35.76 39.55 -11.61
C LEU A 3 -35.68 39.65 -10.08
N ALA A 4 -36.26 38.68 -9.37
CA ALA A 4 -35.84 38.36 -8.01
C ALA A 4 -34.62 37.43 -8.13
N ALA A 5 -33.43 38.02 -8.15
CA ALA A 5 -32.17 37.29 -8.06
C ALA A 5 -32.12 36.54 -6.72
N TRP A 6 -32.29 35.22 -6.77
CA TRP A 6 -32.07 34.33 -5.64
C TRP A 6 -30.60 34.43 -5.18
N PRO A 7 -30.30 34.70 -3.91
CA PRO A 7 -28.92 34.68 -3.42
C PRO A 7 -28.43 33.23 -3.42
N SER A 8 -27.39 32.97 -4.23
CA SER A 8 -26.66 31.70 -4.23
C SER A 8 -26.21 31.37 -2.79
N PRO A 9 -26.49 30.16 -2.28
CA PRO A 9 -26.16 29.81 -0.91
C PRO A 9 -24.63 29.86 -0.77
N SER A 10 -24.15 30.85 -0.03
CA SER A 10 -22.79 30.89 0.46
C SER A 10 -22.47 29.57 1.13
N LYS A 11 -21.33 28.98 0.74
CA LYS A 11 -20.89 27.63 1.06
C LYS A 11 -21.10 27.35 2.55
N THR A 12 -22.08 26.50 2.87
CA THR A 12 -22.30 26.03 4.24
C THR A 12 -21.03 25.34 4.74
N PRO A 13 -20.69 25.42 6.04
CA PRO A 13 -19.47 24.82 6.58
C PRO A 13 -19.35 23.32 6.29
N SER A 14 -20.48 22.62 6.11
CA SER A 14 -20.52 21.21 5.68
C SER A 14 -20.04 20.97 4.25
N GLN A 15 -20.28 21.90 3.32
CA GLN A 15 -19.76 21.82 1.94
C GLN A 15 -18.24 21.99 1.89
N PHE A 16 -17.69 22.86 2.75
CA PHE A 16 -16.25 23.04 2.89
C PHE A 16 -15.57 21.81 3.47
N LEU A 17 -16.18 21.20 4.50
CA LEU A 17 -15.72 19.94 5.05
C LEU A 17 -15.72 18.87 3.97
N ASN A 18 -16.83 18.64 3.23
CA ASN A 18 -16.87 17.66 2.14
C ASN A 18 -15.82 17.88 1.05
N LEU A 19 -15.49 19.12 0.72
CA LEU A 19 -14.41 19.44 -0.23
C LEU A 19 -13.03 19.11 0.33
N LEU A 20 -12.80 19.35 1.62
CA LEU A 20 -11.60 18.91 2.32
C LEU A 20 -11.55 17.38 2.41
N THR A 21 -12.65 16.71 2.75
CA THR A 21 -12.74 15.24 2.78
C THR A 21 -12.46 14.69 1.38
N LEU A 22 -13.17 15.09 0.33
CA LEU A 22 -12.96 14.60 -1.04
C LEU A 22 -11.56 14.94 -1.60
N GLY A 23 -11.04 16.13 -1.30
CA GLY A 23 -9.69 16.56 -1.70
C GLY A 23 -8.57 15.81 -0.97
N LEU A 24 -8.79 15.42 0.28
CA LEU A 24 -7.85 14.61 1.06
C LEU A 24 -7.97 13.12 0.68
N TRP A 25 -9.19 12.62 0.49
CA TRP A 25 -9.48 11.24 0.09
C TRP A 25 -8.91 10.89 -1.29
N SER A 26 -8.95 11.83 -2.24
CA SER A 26 -8.31 11.64 -3.55
C SER A 26 -6.78 11.55 -3.47
N LYS A 27 -6.15 12.15 -2.45
CA LYS A 27 -4.72 11.95 -2.16
C LYS A 27 -4.47 10.62 -1.45
N VAL A 28 -5.34 10.23 -0.52
CA VAL A 28 -5.27 8.93 0.17
C VAL A 28 -5.37 7.77 -0.81
N GLY A 29 -6.23 7.85 -1.84
CA GLY A 29 -6.33 6.78 -2.85
C GLY A 29 -5.02 6.50 -3.58
N ARG A 30 -4.27 7.54 -3.97
CA ARG A 30 -2.94 7.39 -4.59
C ARG A 30 -1.89 6.89 -3.60
N LEU A 31 -1.95 7.37 -2.35
CA LEU A 31 -1.05 6.90 -1.30
C LEU A 31 -1.24 5.41 -1.01
N THR A 32 -2.50 4.95 -0.93
CA THR A 32 -2.82 3.54 -0.77
C THR A 32 -2.31 2.71 -1.94
N HIS A 33 -2.42 3.22 -3.17
CA HIS A 33 -1.88 2.53 -4.35
C HIS A 33 -0.36 2.37 -4.26
N TYR A 34 0.38 3.44 -3.92
CA TYR A 34 1.83 3.35 -3.73
C TYR A 34 2.23 2.45 -2.56
N ALA A 35 1.45 2.47 -1.46
CA ALA A 35 1.68 1.57 -0.33
C ALA A 35 1.43 0.11 -0.73
N PHE A 36 0.40 -0.15 -1.53
CA PHE A 36 0.10 -1.48 -2.05
C PHE A 36 1.21 -1.98 -2.99
N ASP A 37 1.65 -1.15 -3.94
CA ASP A 37 2.78 -1.46 -4.82
C ASP A 37 4.06 -1.72 -4.04
N ALA A 38 4.31 -0.94 -2.99
CA ALA A 38 5.44 -1.15 -2.11
C ALA A 38 5.35 -2.52 -1.40
N VAL A 39 4.16 -2.94 -0.95
CA VAL A 39 3.98 -4.28 -0.36
C VAL A 39 4.16 -5.37 -1.41
N LEU A 40 3.64 -5.19 -2.63
CA LEU A 40 3.80 -6.16 -3.73
C LEU A 40 5.26 -6.35 -4.12
N ILE A 41 6.00 -5.26 -4.28
CA ILE A 41 7.43 -5.29 -4.60
C ILE A 41 8.19 -6.01 -3.47
N SER A 42 7.86 -5.73 -2.21
CA SER A 42 8.44 -6.44 -1.07
C SER A 42 8.14 -7.95 -1.09
N ALA A 43 6.88 -8.33 -1.27
CA ALA A 43 6.47 -9.73 -1.32
C ALA A 43 7.11 -10.46 -2.50
N PHE A 44 7.28 -9.79 -3.64
CA PHE A 44 7.96 -10.31 -4.81
C PHE A 44 9.47 -10.52 -4.54
N LEU A 45 10.16 -9.54 -3.95
CA LEU A 45 11.58 -9.65 -3.55
C LEU A 45 11.79 -10.75 -2.51
N ALA A 46 10.91 -10.84 -1.51
CA ALA A 46 10.90 -11.92 -0.52
C ALA A 46 10.66 -13.30 -1.16
N GLY A 47 9.71 -13.39 -2.08
CA GLY A 47 9.43 -14.58 -2.88
C GLY A 47 10.62 -15.01 -3.73
N MET A 48 11.29 -14.07 -4.42
CA MET A 48 12.51 -14.33 -5.17
C MET A 48 13.64 -14.83 -4.27
N LYS A 49 13.86 -14.20 -3.11
CA LYS A 49 14.83 -14.66 -2.10
C LYS A 49 14.55 -16.10 -1.66
N ARG A 50 13.28 -16.47 -1.46
CA ARG A 50 12.86 -17.82 -1.04
C ARG A 50 12.94 -18.85 -2.17
N SER A 51 12.60 -18.47 -3.41
CA SER A 51 12.55 -19.36 -4.57
C SER A 51 13.91 -19.58 -5.24
N THR A 52 14.77 -18.56 -5.24
CA THR A 52 16.08 -18.60 -5.92
C THR A 52 17.26 -18.68 -4.94
N GLY A 53 17.05 -18.44 -3.65
CA GLY A 53 18.13 -18.37 -2.64
C GLY A 53 19.01 -17.11 -2.76
N LEU A 54 18.78 -16.25 -3.77
CA LEU A 54 19.51 -15.00 -3.92
C LEU A 54 19.04 -14.01 -2.86
N THR A 55 19.84 -13.86 -1.81
CA THR A 55 19.60 -12.85 -0.79
C THR A 55 19.91 -11.48 -1.39
N PHE A 56 18.93 -10.57 -1.40
CA PHE A 56 19.16 -9.19 -1.80
C PHE A 56 20.29 -8.62 -0.95
N LYS A 57 21.41 -8.26 -1.59
CA LYS A 57 22.62 -7.80 -0.87
C LYS A 57 22.36 -6.42 -0.27
N ARG A 58 21.82 -6.43 0.95
CA ARG A 58 21.52 -5.24 1.76
C ARG A 58 22.73 -4.32 1.89
N ASP A 59 23.93 -4.89 2.01
CA ASP A 59 25.19 -4.14 2.05
C ASP A 59 25.47 -3.29 0.80
N LYS A 60 25.01 -3.72 -0.38
CA LYS A 60 25.22 -2.97 -1.63
C LYS A 60 24.22 -1.82 -1.80
N VAL A 61 23.04 -1.89 -1.16
CA VAL A 61 21.96 -0.90 -1.32
C VAL A 61 21.88 0.05 -0.12
N ALA A 62 22.13 -0.43 1.09
CA ALA A 62 22.14 0.41 2.29
C ALA A 62 23.37 1.33 2.36
N GLY A 63 24.48 0.94 1.73
CA GLY A 63 25.76 1.59 1.99
C GLY A 63 26.06 1.61 3.49
N GLU A 64 27.01 2.42 3.94
CA GLU A 64 27.43 2.49 5.35
C GLU A 64 26.33 3.00 6.32
N ASN A 65 25.11 3.25 5.84
CA ASN A 65 23.97 3.71 6.61
C ASN A 65 23.19 2.54 7.23
N LYS A 66 23.48 2.25 8.50
CA LYS A 66 22.78 1.26 9.33
C LYS A 66 21.25 1.44 9.35
N ASP A 67 20.76 2.68 9.25
CA ASP A 67 19.33 2.97 9.24
C ASP A 67 18.62 2.45 7.99
N LEU A 68 19.26 2.53 6.83
CA LEU A 68 18.71 2.01 5.57
C LEU A 68 18.66 0.48 5.59
N GLY A 69 19.66 -0.17 6.18
CA GLY A 69 19.65 -1.61 6.39
C GLY A 69 18.43 -2.08 7.20
N GLY A 70 18.16 -1.41 8.32
CA GLY A 70 17.00 -1.72 9.17
C GLY A 70 15.64 -1.45 8.50
N TRP A 71 15.55 -0.42 7.65
CA TRP A 71 14.34 -0.16 6.86
C TRP A 71 14.11 -1.20 5.77
N ILE A 72 15.17 -1.64 5.09
CA ILE A 72 15.11 -2.73 4.09
C ILE A 72 14.72 -4.05 4.77
N ASP A 73 15.22 -4.31 5.99
CA ASP A 73 14.81 -5.48 6.76
C ASP A 73 13.33 -5.48 7.11
N LYS A 74 12.81 -4.34 7.58
CA LYS A 74 11.36 -4.18 7.81
C LYS A 74 10.57 -4.35 6.52
N TYR A 75 11.04 -3.76 5.43
CA TYR A 75 10.39 -3.86 4.13
C TYR A 75 10.29 -5.32 3.69
N LEU A 76 11.42 -6.04 3.62
CA LEU A 76 11.46 -7.45 3.24
C LEU A 76 10.67 -8.35 4.21
N GLY A 77 10.67 -8.05 5.51
CA GLY A 77 9.88 -8.77 6.50
C GLY A 77 8.37 -8.65 6.28
N VAL A 78 7.89 -7.48 5.84
CA VAL A 78 6.48 -7.31 5.44
C VAL A 78 6.15 -8.19 4.23
N GLY A 79 7.06 -8.31 3.26
CA GLY A 79 6.88 -9.17 2.09
C GLY A 79 6.81 -10.66 2.43
N GLU A 80 7.69 -11.13 3.31
CA GLU A 80 7.64 -12.51 3.82
C GLU A 80 6.33 -12.78 4.57
N TRP A 81 5.90 -11.85 5.44
CA TRP A 81 4.62 -11.97 6.16
C TRP A 81 3.41 -11.99 5.21
N VAL A 82 3.36 -11.10 4.20
CA VAL A 82 2.28 -11.08 3.18
C VAL A 82 2.24 -12.39 2.40
N MET A 83 3.41 -12.94 2.04
CA MET A 83 3.49 -14.23 1.34
C MET A 83 3.00 -15.38 2.23
N ASP A 84 3.39 -15.42 3.50
CA ASP A 84 2.96 -16.47 4.41
C ASP A 84 1.44 -16.39 4.69
N GLN A 85 0.90 -15.18 4.83
CA GLN A 85 -0.56 -14.97 4.95
C GLN A 85 -1.31 -15.36 3.69
N SER A 86 -0.78 -15.05 2.49
CA SER A 86 -1.43 -15.42 1.23
C SER A 86 -1.49 -16.94 1.06
N VAL A 87 -0.42 -17.66 1.43
CA VAL A 87 -0.40 -19.13 1.43
C VAL A 87 -1.36 -19.71 2.47
N ALA A 88 -1.44 -19.13 3.68
CA ALA A 88 -2.38 -19.57 4.70
C ALA A 88 -3.84 -19.41 4.24
N ILE A 89 -4.16 -18.26 3.65
CA ILE A 89 -5.49 -17.98 3.08
C ILE A 89 -5.77 -18.92 1.91
N ALA A 90 -4.82 -19.09 0.97
CA ALA A 90 -4.95 -20.00 -0.15
C ALA A 90 -5.19 -21.45 0.32
N GLY A 91 -4.43 -21.92 1.31
CA GLY A 91 -4.59 -23.25 1.90
C GLY A 91 -5.88 -23.44 2.70
N SER A 92 -6.48 -22.37 3.23
CA SER A 92 -7.78 -22.40 3.92
C SER A 92 -8.99 -22.23 2.99
N SER A 93 -8.78 -21.75 1.77
CA SER A 93 -9.87 -21.50 0.83
C SER A 93 -10.20 -22.77 0.04
N SER A 94 -11.50 -23.03 -0.13
CA SER A 94 -12.02 -24.19 -0.87
C SER A 94 -11.70 -24.19 -2.38
N TYR A 95 -10.95 -23.18 -2.86
CA TYR A 95 -10.53 -23.03 -4.26
C TYR A 95 -9.18 -23.68 -4.56
N PHE A 96 -8.41 -24.09 -3.55
CA PHE A 96 -7.13 -24.77 -3.76
C PHE A 96 -7.19 -26.22 -3.32
N GLU A 97 -7.03 -27.11 -4.29
CA GLU A 97 -6.86 -28.54 -4.05
C GLU A 97 -5.39 -28.82 -3.74
N ARG A 98 -5.11 -29.43 -2.58
CA ARG A 98 -3.75 -29.86 -2.22
C ARG A 98 -3.41 -31.13 -3.01
N THR A 99 -2.97 -30.99 -4.25
CA THR A 99 -2.38 -32.10 -5.01
C THR A 99 -0.96 -32.32 -4.51
N ARG A 100 -0.76 -33.43 -3.77
CA ARG A 100 0.58 -33.94 -3.43
C ARG A 100 1.21 -34.63 -4.63
#